data_AF-A0A4Y2V792-F1
#
_entry.id   AF-A0A4Y2V792-F1
#
_cell.length_a   1.000
_cell.length_b   1.000
_cell.length_c   1.000
_cell.angle_alpha   90.00
_cell.angle_beta   90.00
_cell.angle_gamma   90.00
#
_symmetry.space_group_name_H-M   'P 1'
#
loop_
_entity.id
_entity.type
_entity.pdbx_description
1 polymer ?
#
loop_
_entity_poly.entity_id
_entity_poly.type
_entity_poly.pdbx_seq_one_letter_code
_entity_poly.pdbx_strand_id
1 'polypeptide(L)'
;MSTVAEHVPFLHLSKLCQKISERKGKDKKVKPLVEFIHYWQDFHKKLHASNSDTTDSFFPAMRLLLPQCERQRAAYGIKEFTLCKLLINICLDKTKC
;
A
#
# COMPACT_ATOMS: atom_id res chain seq x y z
N MET A 1 13.00 -5.17 -14.55
CA MET A 1 12.08 -4.23 -15.23
C MET A 1 11.61 -3.24 -14.19
N SER A 2 11.74 -1.95 -14.45
CA SER A 2 11.37 -0.90 -13.49
C SER A 2 9.86 -0.87 -13.31
N THR A 3 9.36 -0.90 -12.08
CA THR A 3 7.92 -0.81 -11.78
C THR A 3 7.57 0.50 -11.08
N VAL A 4 6.33 0.96 -11.24
CA VAL A 4 5.83 2.13 -10.49
C VAL A 4 5.94 1.90 -8.98
N ALA A 5 5.69 0.66 -8.53
CA ALA A 5 5.70 0.30 -7.11
C ALA A 5 7.08 0.46 -6.44
N GLU A 6 8.18 0.32 -7.18
CA GLU A 6 9.54 0.56 -6.68
C GLU A 6 9.82 2.05 -6.43
N HIS A 7 9.12 2.93 -7.14
CA HIS A 7 9.34 4.38 -7.10
C HIS A 7 8.38 5.11 -6.17
N VAL A 8 7.20 4.54 -5.92
CA VAL A 8 6.18 5.14 -5.05
C VAL A 8 6.45 4.71 -3.60
N PRO A 9 6.82 5.65 -2.70
CA PRO A 9 7.06 5.31 -1.30
C PRO A 9 5.78 4.79 -0.63
N PHE A 10 5.91 3.76 0.21
CA PHE A 10 4.78 3.23 0.98
C PHE A 10 4.07 4.31 1.82
N LEU A 11 4.82 5.32 2.28
CA LEU A 11 4.29 6.48 3.00
C LEU A 11 3.16 7.19 2.24
N HIS A 12 3.20 7.25 0.91
CA HIS A 12 2.15 7.89 0.11
C HIS A 12 0.83 7.10 0.22
N LEU A 13 0.92 5.77 0.17
CA LEU A 13 -0.22 4.88 0.35
C LEU A 13 -0.78 4.98 1.78
N SER A 14 0.08 4.97 2.81
CA SER A 14 -0.37 5.11 4.21
C SER A 14 -1.08 6.45 4.44
N LYS A 15 -0.53 7.56 3.91
CA LYS A 15 -1.16 8.89 3.98
C LYS A 15 -2.48 8.95 3.22
N LEU A 16 -2.62 8.22 2.11
CA LEU A 16 -3.90 8.08 1.40
C LEU A 16 -4.94 7.40 2.30
N CYS A 17 -4.60 6.25 2.88
CA CYS A 17 -5.49 5.51 3.79
C CYS A 17 -5.91 6.37 4.99
N GLN A 18 -4.97 7.11 5.58
CA GLN A 18 -5.27 8.06 6.66
C GLN A 18 -6.27 9.13 6.22
N LYS A 19 -6.00 9.82 5.09
CA LYS A 19 -6.91 10.84 4.52
C LYS A 19 -8.31 10.29 4.24
N ILE A 20 -8.42 9.05 3.75
CA ILE A 20 -9.72 8.40 3.50
C ILE A 20 -10.44 8.08 4.81
N SER A 21 -9.71 7.58 5.81
CA SER A 21 -10.27 7.22 7.12
C SER A 21 -10.82 8.43 7.88
N GLU A 22 -10.10 9.55 7.86
CA GLU A 22 -10.45 10.78 8.59
C GLU A 22 -11.64 11.54 7.98
N ARG A 23 -11.91 11.37 6.68
CA ARG A 23 -12.98 12.10 5.99
C ARG A 23 -14.34 11.45 6.21
N LYS A 24 -15.37 12.29 6.42
CA LYS A 24 -16.78 11.85 6.47
C LYS A 24 -17.45 12.07 5.11
N GLY A 25 -18.35 11.16 4.73
CA GLY A 25 -19.09 11.21 3.47
C GLY A 25 -18.35 10.54 2.30
N LYS A 26 -19.11 9.84 1.45
CA LYS A 26 -18.58 9.00 0.37
C LYS A 26 -17.76 9.80 -0.64
N ASP A 27 -18.28 10.93 -1.12
CA ASP A 27 -17.62 11.71 -2.19
C ASP A 27 -16.26 12.27 -1.75
N LYS A 28 -16.17 12.70 -0.49
CA LYS A 28 -14.93 13.21 0.10
C LYS A 28 -13.86 12.12 0.25
N LYS A 29 -14.26 10.85 0.40
CA LYS A 29 -13.38 9.68 0.44
C LYS A 29 -12.95 9.21 -0.95
N VAL A 30 -13.85 9.29 -1.94
CA VAL A 30 -13.57 8.88 -3.32
C VAL A 30 -12.55 9.82 -3.98
N LYS A 31 -12.69 11.13 -3.79
CA LYS A 31 -11.78 12.13 -4.39
C LYS A 31 -10.27 11.83 -4.21
N PRO A 32 -9.73 11.64 -2.98
CA PRO A 32 -8.31 11.37 -2.80
C PRO A 32 -7.86 10.03 -3.36
N LEU A 33 -8.76 9.03 -3.42
CA LEU A 33 -8.47 7.74 -4.06
C LEU A 33 -8.31 7.90 -5.56
N VAL A 34 -9.23 8.63 -6.20
CA VAL A 34 -9.19 8.93 -7.64
C VAL A 34 -7.92 9.72 -8.00
N GLU A 35 -7.59 10.74 -7.21
CA GLU A 35 -6.35 11.52 -7.38
C GLU A 35 -5.09 10.63 -7.31
N PHE A 36 -5.06 9.66 -6.39
CA PHE A 36 -3.94 8.72 -6.27
C PHE A 36 -3.84 7.76 -7.46
N ILE A 37 -4.98 7.27 -7.96
CA ILE A 37 -5.01 6.40 -9.15
C ILE A 37 -4.52 7.16 -10.38
N HIS A 38 -4.95 8.40 -10.58
CA HIS A 38 -4.48 9.23 -11.69
C HIS A 38 -2.98 9.51 -11.60
N TYR A 39 -2.48 9.87 -10.41
CA TYR A 39 -1.05 10.02 -10.17
C TYR A 39 -0.27 8.76 -10.56
N TRP A 40 -0.76 7.58 -10.16
CA TRP A 40 -0.13 6.31 -10.52
C TRP A 40 -0.15 6.06 -12.03
N GLN A 41 -1.29 6.28 -12.68
CA GLN A 41 -1.43 6.13 -14.14
C GLN A 41 -0.50 7.06 -14.92
N ASP A 42 -0.40 8.32 -14.50
CA ASP A 42 0.47 9.29 -15.15
C ASP A 42 1.94 8.96 -14.94
N PHE A 43 2.31 8.48 -13.76
CA PHE A 43 3.67 8.00 -13.50
C PHE A 43 3.99 6.74 -14.32
N HIS A 44 3.04 5.80 -14.42
CA HIS A 44 3.16 4.61 -15.26
C HIS A 44 3.39 4.96 -16.73
N LYS A 45 2.60 5.89 -17.28
CA LYS A 45 2.76 6.37 -18.67
C LYS A 45 4.13 6.99 -18.91
N LYS A 46 4.64 7.76 -17.95
CA LYS A 46 5.98 8.38 -18.05
C LYS A 46 7.09 7.33 -17.95
N LEU A 47 6.96 6.37 -17.05
CA LEU A 47 7.96 5.33 -16.80
C LEU A 47 8.09 4.36 -17.97
N HIS A 48 6.96 3.97 -18.57
CA HIS A 48 6.89 3.00 -19.67
C HIS A 48 6.66 3.65 -21.04
N ALA A 49 6.96 4.94 -21.20
CA ALA A 49 6.71 5.67 -22.45
C ALA A 49 7.40 5.04 -23.67
N SER A 50 8.54 4.37 -23.47
CA SER A 50 9.33 3.70 -24.51
C SER A 50 9.06 2.19 -24.62
N ASN A 51 8.21 1.61 -23.77
CA ASN A 51 7.96 0.18 -23.74
C ASN A 51 6.46 -0.13 -23.73
N SER A 52 5.95 -0.59 -24.88
CA SER A 52 4.54 -0.92 -25.08
C SER A 52 4.12 -2.26 -24.48
N ASP A 53 5.07 -3.14 -24.16
CA ASP A 53 4.81 -4.49 -23.64
C ASP A 53 5.26 -4.61 -22.17
N THR A 54 4.60 -3.83 -21.32
CA THR A 54 4.87 -3.83 -19.87
C THR A 54 3.80 -4.63 -19.13
N THR A 55 4.24 -5.49 -18.21
CA THR A 55 3.36 -6.21 -17.27
C THR A 55 3.09 -5.41 -16.00
N ASP A 56 3.63 -4.19 -15.90
CA ASP A 56 3.44 -3.32 -14.75
C ASP A 56 1.99 -2.83 -14.66
N SER A 57 1.50 -2.67 -13.44
CA SER A 57 0.08 -2.36 -13.20
C SER A 57 -0.12 -1.71 -11.84
N PHE A 58 -1.37 -1.33 -11.55
CA PHE A 58 -1.77 -0.83 -10.23
C PHE A 58 -1.90 -1.95 -9.17
N PHE A 59 -1.74 -3.22 -9.56
CA PHE A 59 -1.96 -4.37 -8.69
C PHE A 59 -1.17 -4.32 -7.36
N PRO A 60 0.11 -3.90 -7.31
CA PRO A 60 0.87 -3.81 -6.06
C PRO A 60 0.26 -2.87 -5.02
N ALA A 61 -0.38 -1.77 -5.44
CA ALA A 61 -1.10 -0.88 -4.53
C ALA A 61 -2.51 -1.40 -4.22
N MET A 62 -3.21 -1.91 -5.23
CA MET A 62 -4.59 -2.38 -5.09
C MET A 62 -4.73 -3.54 -4.10
N ARG A 63 -3.79 -4.49 -4.10
CA ARG A 63 -3.79 -5.61 -3.15
C ARG A 63 -3.66 -5.18 -1.68
N LEU A 64 -3.08 -4.00 -1.43
CA LEU A 64 -2.93 -3.42 -0.10
C LEU A 64 -4.15 -2.59 0.31
N LEU A 65 -4.84 -1.99 -0.67
CA LEU A 65 -6.10 -1.27 -0.45
C LEU A 65 -7.28 -2.20 -0.20
N LEU A 66 -7.29 -3.36 -0.85
CA LEU A 66 -8.31 -4.41 -0.72
C LEU A 66 -7.68 -5.72 -0.27
N PRO A 67 -7.12 -5.79 0.95
CA PRO A 67 -6.42 -6.97 1.44
C PRO A 67 -7.32 -8.21 1.52
N GLN A 68 -8.64 -8.04 1.68
CA GLN A 68 -9.61 -9.13 1.68
C GLN A 68 -9.76 -9.82 0.32
N CYS A 69 -9.36 -9.17 -0.77
CA CYS A 69 -9.40 -9.73 -2.13
C CYS A 69 -8.06 -10.39 -2.53
N GLU A 70 -7.08 -10.45 -1.62
CA GLU A 70 -5.79 -11.06 -1.87
C GLU A 70 -5.92 -12.59 -2.01
N ARG A 71 -5.40 -13.13 -3.13
CA ARG A 71 -5.43 -14.59 -3.41
C ARG A 71 -4.06 -15.14 -3.79
N GLN A 72 -3.10 -14.29 -4.10
CA GLN A 72 -1.76 -14.71 -4.53
C GLN A 72 -0.88 -15.05 -3.33
N ARG A 73 -1.07 -14.36 -2.20
CA ARG A 73 -0.39 -14.68 -0.93
C ARG A 73 -1.23 -15.63 -0.09
N ALA A 74 -0.57 -16.61 0.51
CA ALA A 74 -1.17 -17.45 1.54
C ALA A 74 -1.43 -16.64 2.82
N ALA A 75 -2.18 -17.23 3.76
CA ALA A 75 -2.44 -16.61 5.05
C ALA A 75 -1.13 -16.27 5.79
N TYR A 76 -1.06 -15.06 6.34
CA TYR A 76 0.13 -14.62 7.08
C TYR A 76 0.36 -15.41 8.38
N GLY A 77 -0.71 -15.95 8.98
CA GLY A 77 -0.62 -16.66 10.26
C GLY A 77 -0.25 -15.76 11.46
N ILE A 78 -0.33 -14.44 11.30
CA ILE A 78 0.02 -13.46 12.34
C ILE A 78 -1.26 -13.05 13.08
N LYS A 79 -1.30 -13.33 14.39
CA LYS A 79 -2.35 -12.86 15.30
C LYS A 79 -1.86 -11.62 16.07
N GLU A 80 -2.79 -10.86 16.63
CA GLU A 80 -2.55 -9.66 17.42
C GLU A 80 -1.61 -9.93 18.60
N PHE A 81 -1.76 -11.09 19.26
CA PHE A 81 -0.88 -11.50 20.36
C PHE A 81 0.58 -11.69 19.93
N THR A 82 0.81 -12.31 18.77
CA THR A 82 2.16 -12.50 18.22
C THR A 82 2.78 -11.16 17.86
N LEU A 83 2.00 -10.26 17.25
CA LEU A 83 2.44 -8.90 16.93
C LEU A 83 2.78 -8.10 18.20
N CYS A 84 1.98 -8.21 19.25
CA CYS A 84 2.24 -7.55 20.53
C CYS A 84 3.57 -8.00 21.17
N LYS A 85 3.80 -9.32 21.23
CA LYS A 85 5.08 -9.87 21.71
C LYS A 85 6.27 -9.36 20.89
N LEU A 86 6.13 -9.31 19.57
CA LEU A 86 7.17 -8.81 18.69
C LEU A 86 7.47 -7.33 18.97
N LEU A 87 6.45 -6.49 19.12
CA LEU A 87 6.60 -5.07 19.44
C LEU A 87 7.23 -4.85 20.83
N ILE A 88 6.86 -5.64 21.85
CA ILE A 88 7.50 -5.59 23.17
C ILE A 88 9.00 -5.89 23.06
N ASN A 89 9.36 -6.95 22.32
CA ASN A 89 10.76 -7.35 22.18
C ASN A 89 11.59 -6.28 21.46
N ILE A 90 11.04 -5.65 20.42
CA ILE A 90 11.76 -4.65 19.61
C ILE A 90 11.81 -3.28 20.30
N CYS A 91 10.68 -2.83 20.84
CA CYS A 91 10.52 -1.45 21.32
C CYS A 91 10.72 -1.28 22.83
N LEU A 92 10.57 -2.35 23.62
CA LEU A 92 10.61 -2.30 25.08
C LEU A 92 11.75 -3.14 25.68
N ASP A 93 12.70 -3.60 24.85
CA ASP A 93 13.97 -4.26 25.18
C ASP A 93 13.93 -5.10 26.47
N LYS A 94 13.25 -6.25 26.44
CA LYS A 94 13.28 -7.23 27.54
C LYS A 94 14.62 -7.97 27.67
N THR A 95 15.60 -7.64 26.83
CA THR A 95 16.93 -8.26 26.76
C THR A 95 18.02 -7.51 27.54
N LYS A 96 17.68 -6.40 28.21
CA LYS A 96 18.60 -5.62 29.06
C LYS A 96 18.26 -5.58 30.55
N CYS A 97 17.49 -6.54 31.06
CA CYS A 97 17.31 -6.72 32.51
C CYS A 97 17.82 -8.09 32.94
#